data_AF-A0A484ZH14-F1
#
_entry.id   AF-A0A484ZH14-F1
#
_cell.length_a   1.000
_cell.length_b   1.000
_cell.length_c   1.000
_cell.angle_alpha   90.00
_cell.angle_beta   90.00
_cell.angle_gamma   90.00
#
_symmetry.space_group_name_H-M   'P 1'
#
loop_
_entity.id
_entity.type
_entity.pdbx_description
1 polymer ?
#
loop_
_entity_poly.entity_id
_entity_poly.type
_entity_poly.pdbx_seq_one_letter_code
_entity_poly.pdbx_strand_id
1 'polypeptide(L)'
;MNLGVDSVISTSSPAGTVTSITVGAGGSLIADNLQITTEGGNRAKGIATGSGNSTVDLGNGGKIVTVSGFDGGTSAAIETNGNTTFKANGLVIDSTNADGISVNSGKANIHLGNNSSISTTGRHSSGITLGGTKLASDLTASGLTILTTGDFAYGLNLNSGTNKVNLGSNSLIATTGNDAHGIWYVGSSNMKFEADALAIHTKGSRANALEIGTGTMTIGGGSTLISEKAGGVMASRLSGSNNAPTVNINDTKITTLSHAVSAQQTGTVVNLNNVDAKVLGTGTYAFWAVTDGVINATNTSLVSKNSYAMVD
;
A
#
# COMPACT_ATOMS: atom_id res chain seq x y z
N MET A 1 -3.30 -11.47 26.71
CA MET A 1 -3.57 -10.18 27.39
C MET A 1 -4.88 -9.66 26.87
N ASN A 2 -5.79 -9.28 27.77
CA ASN A 2 -7.03 -8.60 27.42
C ASN A 2 -7.02 -7.25 28.13
N LEU A 3 -7.12 -6.16 27.38
CA LEU A 3 -7.13 -4.79 27.89
C LEU A 3 -8.56 -4.22 28.00
N GLY A 4 -9.57 -5.00 27.64
CA GLY A 4 -10.96 -4.55 27.66
C GLY A 4 -11.21 -3.39 26.69
N VAL A 5 -12.15 -2.53 27.06
CA VAL A 5 -12.61 -1.38 26.28
C VAL A 5 -11.93 -0.10 26.80
N ASP A 6 -11.62 0.84 25.92
CA ASP A 6 -11.16 2.20 26.24
C ASP A 6 -9.85 2.29 27.03
N SER A 7 -9.01 1.25 26.95
CA SER A 7 -7.67 1.30 27.54
C SER A 7 -6.80 2.38 26.87
N VAL A 8 -5.95 3.03 27.67
CA VAL A 8 -5.01 4.05 27.22
C VAL A 8 -3.60 3.69 27.67
N ILE A 9 -2.66 3.64 26.72
CA ILE A 9 -1.25 3.35 26.97
C ILE A 9 -0.41 4.48 26.39
N SER A 10 0.51 5.01 27.20
CA SER A 10 1.50 5.99 26.75
C SER A 10 2.88 5.53 27.18
N THR A 11 3.80 5.41 26.22
CA THR A 11 5.20 5.09 26.50
C THR A 11 6.12 6.05 25.77
N SER A 12 7.18 6.47 26.46
CA SER A 12 8.19 7.36 25.88
C SER A 12 9.61 6.96 26.27
N SER A 13 10.53 7.12 25.34
CA SER A 13 11.97 6.93 25.54
C SER A 13 12.74 7.99 24.74
N PRO A 14 12.97 9.19 25.32
CA PRO A 14 13.47 10.36 24.59
C PRO A 14 14.82 10.18 23.88
N ALA A 15 15.63 9.21 24.30
CA ALA A 15 16.94 8.93 23.70
C ALA A 15 17.04 7.50 23.12
N GLY A 16 15.95 6.72 23.18
CA GLY A 16 16.03 5.27 23.03
C GLY A 16 15.02 4.68 22.06
N THR A 17 15.04 3.35 22.04
CA THR A 17 14.03 2.52 21.37
C THR A 17 12.92 2.21 22.37
N VAL A 18 11.67 2.27 21.94
CA VAL A 18 10.52 1.95 22.78
C VAL A 18 9.50 1.10 22.02
N THR A 19 8.80 0.25 22.76
CA THR A 19 7.63 -0.49 22.27
C THR A 19 6.55 -0.45 23.34
N SER A 20 5.33 0.00 23.00
CA SER A 20 4.25 0.10 23.99
C SER A 20 3.72 -1.28 24.39
N ILE A 21 3.48 -2.17 23.41
CA ILE A 21 2.99 -3.53 23.66
C ILE A 21 3.77 -4.53 22.84
N THR A 22 4.28 -5.57 23.50
CA THR A 22 4.85 -6.76 22.83
C THR A 22 3.93 -7.95 23.02
N VAL A 23 3.46 -8.53 21.92
CA VAL A 23 2.73 -9.81 21.91
C VAL A 23 3.73 -10.92 21.62
N GLY A 24 4.12 -11.65 22.66
CA GLY A 24 5.06 -12.77 22.54
C GLY A 24 4.53 -13.93 21.68
N ALA A 25 5.40 -14.89 21.39
CA ALA A 25 5.04 -16.11 20.64
C ALA A 25 3.91 -16.88 21.35
N GLY A 26 2.86 -17.25 20.60
CA GLY A 26 1.64 -17.87 21.13
C GLY A 26 0.71 -16.88 21.85
N GLY A 27 1.08 -15.61 21.90
CA GLY A 27 0.36 -14.57 22.64
C GLY A 27 -0.86 -14.05 21.89
N SER A 28 -1.76 -13.45 22.67
CA SER A 28 -2.90 -12.70 22.16
C SER A 28 -3.00 -11.35 22.84
N LEU A 29 -3.29 -10.31 22.08
CA LEU A 29 -3.79 -9.02 22.55
C LEU A 29 -5.24 -8.89 22.12
N ILE A 30 -6.13 -8.62 23.06
CA ILE A 30 -7.55 -8.34 22.82
C ILE A 30 -7.85 -6.99 23.47
N ALA A 31 -8.41 -6.07 22.70
CA ALA A 31 -8.86 -4.77 23.17
C ALA A 31 -9.99 -4.25 22.28
N ASP A 32 -10.71 -3.23 22.74
CA ASP A 32 -11.70 -2.48 21.96
C ASP A 32 -11.49 -0.99 22.21
N ASN A 33 -11.48 -0.18 21.16
CA ASN A 33 -11.18 1.25 21.23
C ASN A 33 -9.84 1.63 21.92
N LEU A 34 -8.81 0.78 21.80
CA LEU A 34 -7.50 0.99 22.42
C LEU A 34 -6.79 2.26 21.93
N GLN A 35 -6.32 3.09 22.86
CA GLN A 35 -5.51 4.28 22.57
C GLN A 35 -4.05 4.03 22.94
N ILE A 36 -3.12 4.19 21.99
CA ILE A 36 -1.68 4.07 22.22
C ILE A 36 -0.99 5.34 21.74
N THR A 37 -0.10 5.89 22.58
CA THR A 37 0.91 6.87 22.16
C THR A 37 2.30 6.31 22.46
N THR A 38 3.16 6.27 21.45
CA THR A 38 4.53 5.75 21.57
C THR A 38 5.52 6.76 21.03
N GLU A 39 6.44 7.23 21.86
CA GLU A 39 7.44 8.24 21.47
C GLU A 39 8.87 7.73 21.73
N GLY A 40 9.62 7.45 20.68
CA GLY A 40 11.01 7.00 20.77
C GLY A 40 11.97 7.99 20.14
N GLY A 41 13.02 8.39 20.85
CA GLY A 41 14.08 9.26 20.32
C GLY A 41 14.92 8.61 19.21
N ASN A 42 14.98 7.28 19.19
CA ASN A 42 15.56 6.51 18.09
C ASN A 42 14.46 5.76 17.34
N ARG A 43 13.92 4.68 17.90
CA ARG A 43 12.88 3.85 17.26
C ARG A 43 11.64 3.74 18.14
N ALA A 44 10.48 3.65 17.51
CA ALA A 44 9.21 3.54 18.22
C ALA A 44 8.32 2.48 17.58
N LYS A 45 7.68 1.66 18.42
CA LYS A 45 6.66 0.69 17.99
C LYS A 45 5.44 0.74 18.89
N GLY A 46 4.26 0.97 18.33
CA GLY A 46 3.02 0.88 19.10
C GLY A 46 2.80 -0.55 19.60
N ILE A 47 2.61 -1.47 18.66
CA ILE A 47 2.43 -2.90 18.93
C ILE A 47 3.46 -3.68 18.12
N ALA A 48 4.17 -4.61 18.76
CA ALA A 48 5.06 -5.55 18.08
C ALA A 48 4.68 -7.00 18.39
N THR A 49 4.64 -7.87 17.39
CA THR A 49 4.50 -9.32 17.60
C THR A 49 5.86 -10.03 17.55
N GLY A 50 5.99 -11.11 18.31
CA GLY A 50 7.16 -11.99 18.27
C GLY A 50 7.18 -12.91 17.03
N SER A 51 8.16 -13.80 16.96
CA SER A 51 8.37 -14.70 15.81
C SER A 51 7.41 -15.89 15.72
N GLY A 52 6.61 -16.14 16.76
CA GLY A 52 5.62 -17.22 16.80
C GLY A 52 4.22 -16.79 16.33
N ASN A 53 3.28 -17.73 16.40
CA ASN A 53 1.87 -17.46 16.12
C ASN A 53 1.32 -16.43 17.14
N SER A 54 0.77 -15.32 16.67
CA SER A 54 0.25 -14.25 17.51
C SER A 54 -1.13 -13.79 17.03
N THR A 55 -1.98 -13.36 17.96
CA THR A 55 -3.27 -12.74 17.63
C THR A 55 -3.33 -11.34 18.20
N VAL A 56 -3.72 -10.37 17.39
CA VAL A 56 -3.98 -9.00 17.81
C VAL A 56 -5.38 -8.65 17.32
N ASP A 57 -6.30 -8.47 18.25
CA ASP A 57 -7.67 -8.06 17.98
C ASP A 57 -7.92 -6.75 18.72
N LEU A 58 -8.06 -5.66 17.96
CA LEU A 58 -8.27 -4.31 18.48
C LEU A 58 -9.75 -3.89 18.42
N GLY A 59 -10.65 -4.82 18.03
CA GLY A 59 -12.09 -4.55 18.00
C GLY A 59 -12.44 -3.40 17.06
N ASN A 60 -13.30 -2.50 17.56
CA ASN A 60 -13.78 -1.31 16.87
C ASN A 60 -13.10 -0.04 17.38
N GLY A 61 -12.78 0.86 16.47
CA GLY A 61 -12.14 2.13 16.77
C GLY A 61 -10.68 1.95 17.19
N GLY A 62 -10.27 2.77 18.15
CA GLY A 62 -8.90 2.82 18.63
C GLY A 62 -8.03 3.77 17.81
N LYS A 63 -6.95 4.22 18.45
CA LYS A 63 -5.96 5.10 17.84
C LYS A 63 -4.56 4.69 18.28
N ILE A 64 -3.64 4.59 17.33
CA ILE A 64 -2.22 4.37 17.60
C ILE A 64 -1.44 5.54 17.03
N VAL A 65 -0.79 6.30 17.90
CA VAL A 65 0.16 7.35 17.56
C VAL A 65 1.57 6.84 17.81
N THR A 66 2.43 6.91 16.80
CA THR A 66 3.83 6.46 16.91
C THR A 66 4.78 7.51 16.34
N VAL A 67 5.68 8.02 17.18
CA VAL A 67 6.66 9.03 16.81
C VAL A 67 8.07 8.48 17.01
N SER A 68 8.83 8.42 15.93
CA SER A 68 10.21 7.96 15.89
C SER A 68 11.14 9.14 15.59
N GLY A 69 12.21 9.31 16.38
CA GLY A 69 13.22 10.33 16.14
C GLY A 69 14.19 9.98 15.00
N PHE A 70 14.30 8.70 14.63
CA PHE A 70 15.09 8.25 13.49
C PHE A 70 14.25 8.17 12.20
N ASP A 71 14.64 8.96 11.19
CA ASP A 71 14.06 8.97 9.85
C ASP A 71 14.78 7.98 8.93
N GLY A 72 14.39 6.70 9.00
CA GLY A 72 15.03 5.65 8.21
C GLY A 72 14.27 4.32 8.10
N GLY A 73 12.94 4.33 8.25
CA GLY A 73 12.08 3.20 7.86
C GLY A 73 12.22 1.91 8.69
N THR A 74 12.48 2.01 10.00
CA THR A 74 12.60 0.82 10.90
C THR A 74 11.64 0.83 12.09
N SER A 75 10.81 1.86 12.17
CA SER A 75 9.76 2.04 13.18
C SER A 75 8.41 1.76 12.53
N ALA A 76 7.42 1.32 13.30
CA ALA A 76 6.08 1.08 12.80
C ALA A 76 5.06 1.24 13.94
N ALA A 77 3.88 1.79 13.67
CA ALA A 77 2.81 1.77 14.67
C ALA A 77 2.41 0.34 15.01
N ILE A 78 2.38 -0.55 14.02
CA ILE A 78 2.18 -1.99 14.21
C ILE A 78 3.23 -2.76 13.43
N GLU A 79 4.00 -3.60 14.12
CA GLU A 79 5.00 -4.46 13.52
C GLU A 79 4.68 -5.94 13.77
N THR A 80 4.74 -6.76 12.73
CA THR A 80 4.59 -8.21 12.86
C THR A 80 5.87 -8.95 12.47
N ASN A 81 6.39 -9.79 13.36
CA ASN A 81 7.63 -10.55 13.13
C ASN A 81 7.42 -12.07 13.04
N GLY A 82 6.18 -12.53 13.05
CA GLY A 82 5.82 -13.95 12.96
C GLY A 82 4.42 -14.10 12.38
N ASN A 83 3.93 -15.34 12.40
CA ASN A 83 2.57 -15.60 11.93
C ASN A 83 1.56 -14.82 12.78
N THR A 84 0.85 -13.87 12.19
CA THR A 84 0.00 -12.94 12.94
C THR A 84 -1.40 -12.91 12.35
N THR A 85 -2.41 -13.04 13.19
CA THR A 85 -3.78 -12.63 12.83
C THR A 85 -4.01 -11.26 13.44
N PHE A 86 -4.25 -10.26 12.60
CA PHE A 86 -4.53 -8.89 13.01
C PHE A 86 -5.95 -8.52 12.61
N LYS A 87 -6.75 -8.06 13.57
CA LYS A 87 -8.13 -7.62 13.35
C LYS A 87 -8.36 -6.26 13.98
N ALA A 88 -8.98 -5.37 13.21
CA ALA A 88 -9.50 -4.10 13.68
C ALA A 88 -10.62 -3.63 12.75
N ASN A 89 -11.43 -2.67 13.18
CA ASN A 89 -12.46 -2.03 12.38
C ASN A 89 -12.54 -0.55 12.77
N GLY A 90 -12.36 0.36 11.82
CA GLY A 90 -12.32 1.80 12.11
C GLY A 90 -11.09 2.26 12.92
N LEU A 91 -9.96 1.54 12.80
CA LEU A 91 -8.72 1.88 13.49
C LEU A 91 -8.08 3.12 12.88
N VAL A 92 -7.57 4.01 13.73
CA VAL A 92 -6.79 5.18 13.31
C VAL A 92 -5.31 4.97 13.65
N ILE A 93 -4.42 5.15 12.68
CA ILE A 93 -2.97 5.14 12.88
C ILE A 93 -2.38 6.46 12.41
N ASP A 94 -1.64 7.13 13.30
CA ASP A 94 -0.84 8.31 12.98
C ASP A 94 0.64 8.03 13.28
N SER A 95 1.47 7.95 12.25
CA SER A 95 2.90 7.63 12.38
C SER A 95 3.79 8.78 11.88
N THR A 96 4.88 9.05 12.59
CA THR A 96 5.96 9.95 12.17
C THR A 96 7.30 9.22 12.18
N ASN A 97 8.01 9.27 11.06
CA ASN A 97 9.22 8.51 10.74
C ASN A 97 9.06 7.00 10.99
N ALA A 98 7.86 6.49 10.74
CA ALA A 98 7.47 5.12 11.00
C ALA A 98 6.41 4.67 9.99
N ASP A 99 6.42 3.39 9.64
CA ASP A 99 5.33 2.78 8.89
C ASP A 99 4.03 2.82 9.71
N GLY A 100 2.89 2.75 9.03
CA GLY A 100 1.62 2.47 9.72
C GLY A 100 1.60 1.03 10.20
N ILE A 101 1.65 0.09 9.26
CA ILE A 101 1.75 -1.35 9.54
C ILE A 101 2.90 -1.95 8.75
N SER A 102 3.79 -2.69 9.41
CA SER A 102 4.94 -3.34 8.77
C SER A 102 5.00 -4.83 9.10
N VAL A 103 4.98 -5.66 8.06
CA VAL A 103 5.13 -7.12 8.15
C VAL A 103 6.55 -7.50 7.77
N ASN A 104 7.38 -7.82 8.77
CA ASN A 104 8.79 -8.14 8.56
C ASN A 104 9.02 -9.62 8.22
N SER A 105 8.30 -10.52 8.89
CA SER A 105 8.48 -11.97 8.78
C SER A 105 7.20 -12.75 9.10
N GLY A 106 7.15 -14.00 8.62
CA GLY A 106 6.00 -14.89 8.81
C GLY A 106 4.82 -14.55 7.90
N LYS A 107 3.67 -15.18 8.21
CA LYS A 107 2.38 -14.97 7.56
C LYS A 107 1.53 -13.95 8.35
N ALA A 108 1.16 -12.82 7.77
CA ALA A 108 0.20 -11.92 8.39
C ALA A 108 -1.19 -12.01 7.71
N ASN A 109 -2.25 -12.29 8.47
CA ASN A 109 -3.64 -12.16 8.02
C ASN A 109 -4.22 -10.89 8.64
N ILE A 110 -4.22 -9.80 7.89
CA ILE A 110 -4.61 -8.46 8.36
C ILE A 110 -6.03 -8.15 7.87
N HIS A 111 -6.92 -7.90 8.82
CA HIS A 111 -8.30 -7.47 8.56
C HIS A 111 -8.50 -6.10 9.22
N LEU A 112 -8.52 -5.04 8.42
CA LEU A 112 -8.74 -3.66 8.91
C LEU A 112 -10.22 -3.25 8.91
N GLY A 113 -11.11 -4.18 8.56
CA GLY A 113 -12.55 -3.95 8.56
C GLY A 113 -12.92 -2.77 7.66
N ASN A 114 -13.88 -1.98 8.13
CA ASN A 114 -14.39 -0.81 7.43
C ASN A 114 -13.78 0.47 7.99
N ASN A 115 -13.49 1.43 7.11
CA ASN A 115 -13.20 2.82 7.46
C ASN A 115 -12.00 3.02 8.40
N SER A 116 -11.04 2.09 8.40
CA SER A 116 -9.75 2.32 9.05
C SER A 116 -8.97 3.41 8.29
N SER A 117 -8.15 4.17 9.01
CA SER A 117 -7.35 5.27 8.47
C SER A 117 -5.91 5.19 8.94
N ILE A 118 -4.96 5.36 8.03
CA ILE A 118 -3.52 5.35 8.29
C ILE A 118 -2.92 6.62 7.71
N SER A 119 -2.27 7.43 8.54
CA SER A 119 -1.53 8.61 8.13
C SER A 119 -0.06 8.43 8.54
N THR A 120 0.85 8.57 7.59
CA THR A 120 2.29 8.47 7.83
C THR A 120 3.05 9.69 7.31
N THR A 121 4.04 10.14 8.07
CA THR A 121 4.96 11.19 7.67
C THR A 121 6.40 10.71 7.86
N GLY A 122 7.32 11.14 7.00
CA GLY A 122 8.74 10.77 7.07
C GLY A 122 9.22 10.02 5.84
N ARG A 123 10.53 10.00 5.63
CA ARG A 123 11.13 9.28 4.51
C ARG A 123 10.97 7.77 4.73
N HIS A 124 10.69 7.02 3.66
CA HIS A 124 10.46 5.57 3.72
C HIS A 124 9.35 5.13 4.71
N SER A 125 8.44 6.03 5.10
CA SER A 125 7.37 5.75 6.07
C SER A 125 6.09 5.37 5.34
N SER A 126 5.98 4.10 4.94
CA SER A 126 4.86 3.62 4.13
C SER A 126 3.60 3.44 4.97
N GLY A 127 2.42 3.55 4.34
CA GLY A 127 1.16 3.27 5.03
C GLY A 127 1.11 1.82 5.52
N ILE A 128 1.21 0.88 4.57
CA ILE A 128 1.32 -0.56 4.88
C ILE A 128 2.44 -1.18 4.05
N THR A 129 3.36 -1.86 4.72
CA THR A 129 4.38 -2.70 4.11
C THR A 129 4.06 -4.17 4.35
N LEU A 130 3.74 -4.91 3.29
CA LEU A 130 3.53 -6.36 3.35
C LEU A 130 4.78 -7.10 2.84
N GLY A 131 5.67 -7.37 3.79
CA GLY A 131 6.82 -8.25 3.61
C GLY A 131 6.59 -9.64 4.19
N GLY A 132 7.69 -10.28 4.57
CA GLY A 132 7.71 -11.57 5.25
C GLY A 132 7.89 -12.78 4.35
N THR A 133 7.37 -13.93 4.80
CA THR A 133 7.54 -15.21 4.10
C THR A 133 6.84 -15.14 2.75
N LYS A 134 7.54 -15.55 1.68
CA LYS A 134 7.04 -15.50 0.30
C LYS A 134 5.60 -16.04 0.18
N LEU A 135 4.71 -15.27 -0.45
CA LEU A 135 3.29 -15.64 -0.69
C LEU A 135 2.54 -16.07 0.58
N ALA A 136 2.71 -15.35 1.70
CA ALA A 136 2.06 -15.73 2.95
C ALA A 136 1.00 -14.74 3.43
N SER A 137 1.21 -13.44 3.22
CA SER A 137 0.44 -12.40 3.91
C SER A 137 -0.77 -11.93 3.11
N ASP A 138 -1.90 -11.81 3.79
CA ASP A 138 -3.18 -11.36 3.25
C ASP A 138 -3.61 -10.05 3.93
N LEU A 139 -4.13 -9.09 3.16
CA LEU A 139 -4.74 -7.85 3.64
C LEU A 139 -6.17 -7.73 3.13
N THR A 140 -7.10 -7.44 4.03
CA THR A 140 -8.50 -7.14 3.71
C THR A 140 -8.97 -5.87 4.41
N ALA A 141 -9.66 -5.01 3.67
CA ALA A 141 -10.28 -3.80 4.19
C ALA A 141 -11.40 -3.33 3.24
N SER A 142 -12.25 -2.38 3.68
CA SER A 142 -13.11 -1.58 2.82
C SER A 142 -13.17 -0.14 3.35
N GLY A 143 -13.25 0.86 2.47
CA GLY A 143 -13.20 2.25 2.91
C GLY A 143 -11.88 2.63 3.59
N LEU A 144 -10.79 1.90 3.32
CA LEU A 144 -9.49 2.15 3.92
C LEU A 144 -8.93 3.47 3.39
N THR A 145 -8.53 4.38 4.28
CA THR A 145 -7.83 5.61 3.91
C THR A 145 -6.35 5.49 4.26
N ILE A 146 -5.47 5.73 3.30
CA ILE A 146 -4.02 5.81 3.52
C ILE A 146 -3.52 7.15 3.00
N LEU A 147 -2.89 7.93 3.87
CA LEU A 147 -2.27 9.21 3.55
C LEU A 147 -0.79 9.16 3.90
N THR A 148 0.10 9.39 2.95
CA THR A 148 1.54 9.36 3.20
C THR A 148 2.24 10.64 2.72
N THR A 149 3.23 11.09 3.50
CA THR A 149 4.08 12.24 3.16
C THR A 149 5.54 11.92 3.43
N GLY A 150 6.39 12.09 2.43
CA GLY A 150 7.82 11.83 2.51
C GLY A 150 8.32 11.04 1.30
N ASP A 151 9.59 11.24 0.94
CA ASP A 151 10.16 10.52 -0.20
C ASP A 151 10.16 9.01 0.06
N PHE A 152 9.83 8.22 -0.96
CA PHE A 152 9.68 6.76 -0.89
C PHE A 152 8.62 6.27 0.14
N ALA A 153 7.71 7.15 0.60
CA ALA A 153 6.64 6.80 1.52
C ALA A 153 5.43 6.25 0.75
N TYR A 154 5.46 4.97 0.36
CA TYR A 154 4.40 4.36 -0.44
C TYR A 154 3.09 4.27 0.34
N GLY A 155 1.95 4.37 -0.36
CA GLY A 155 0.66 4.05 0.27
C GLY A 155 0.63 2.57 0.68
N LEU A 156 0.81 1.69 -0.31
CA LEU A 156 1.04 0.26 -0.11
C LEU A 156 2.37 -0.17 -0.74
N ASN A 157 3.21 -0.83 0.06
CA ASN A 157 4.45 -1.45 -0.37
C ASN A 157 4.31 -2.98 -0.30
N LEU A 158 4.01 -3.61 -1.44
CA LEU A 158 3.63 -5.02 -1.54
C LEU A 158 4.79 -5.83 -2.12
N ASN A 159 5.48 -6.56 -1.24
CA ASN A 159 6.68 -7.32 -1.57
C ASN A 159 6.40 -8.83 -1.73
N SER A 160 7.45 -9.62 -1.91
CA SER A 160 7.36 -11.06 -2.22
C SER A 160 6.57 -11.87 -1.18
N GLY A 161 6.50 -11.38 0.06
CA GLY A 161 5.71 -11.96 1.14
C GLY A 161 4.19 -11.81 1.00
N THR A 162 3.72 -10.94 0.11
CA THR A 162 2.29 -10.71 -0.12
C THR A 162 1.68 -11.84 -0.95
N ASN A 163 0.50 -12.32 -0.54
CA ASN A 163 -0.30 -13.32 -1.23
C ASN A 163 -1.58 -12.71 -1.81
N LYS A 164 -2.41 -12.08 -0.97
CA LYS A 164 -3.65 -11.44 -1.43
C LYS A 164 -3.86 -10.07 -0.78
N VAL A 165 -4.30 -9.10 -1.57
CA VAL A 165 -4.83 -7.83 -1.07
C VAL A 165 -6.23 -7.63 -1.64
N ASN A 166 -7.19 -7.39 -0.77
CA ASN A 166 -8.55 -6.99 -1.15
C ASN A 166 -8.93 -5.72 -0.40
N LEU A 167 -8.98 -4.59 -1.09
CA LEU A 167 -9.36 -3.30 -0.50
C LEU A 167 -10.86 -3.02 -0.56
N GLY A 168 -11.66 -4.01 -0.95
CA GLY A 168 -13.11 -3.91 -0.99
C GLY A 168 -13.53 -2.75 -1.89
N SER A 169 -14.44 -1.92 -1.39
CA SER A 169 -14.90 -0.72 -2.10
C SER A 169 -14.51 0.57 -1.38
N ASN A 170 -14.40 1.66 -2.14
CA ASN A 170 -14.27 3.04 -1.64
C ASN A 170 -13.01 3.32 -0.80
N SER A 171 -11.95 2.57 -1.02
CA SER A 171 -10.66 2.86 -0.39
C SER A 171 -9.98 4.05 -1.08
N LEU A 172 -9.21 4.83 -0.32
CA LEU A 172 -8.48 6.02 -0.76
C LEU A 172 -6.99 5.87 -0.39
N ILE A 173 -6.11 6.11 -1.36
CA ILE A 173 -4.67 6.19 -1.14
C ILE A 173 -4.15 7.50 -1.71
N ALA A 174 -3.52 8.33 -0.88
CA ALA A 174 -2.90 9.57 -1.34
C ALA A 174 -1.46 9.71 -0.83
N THR A 175 -0.55 10.09 -1.72
CA THR A 175 0.89 10.19 -1.41
C THR A 175 1.48 11.48 -1.99
N THR A 176 2.43 12.09 -1.29
CA THR A 176 2.96 13.41 -1.69
C THR A 176 4.46 13.47 -1.98
N GLY A 177 5.28 12.55 -1.47
CA GLY A 177 6.74 12.58 -1.64
C GLY A 177 7.23 12.05 -2.98
N ASN A 178 8.49 12.34 -3.34
CA ASN A 178 9.08 11.81 -4.57
C ASN A 178 9.28 10.31 -4.46
N ASP A 179 9.13 9.59 -5.58
CA ASP A 179 9.13 8.13 -5.63
C ASP A 179 8.12 7.48 -4.67
N ALA A 180 7.12 8.21 -4.16
CA ALA A 180 6.11 7.68 -3.25
C ALA A 180 4.89 7.21 -4.04
N HIS A 181 4.97 6.04 -4.67
CA HIS A 181 3.84 5.46 -5.42
C HIS A 181 2.62 5.23 -4.52
N GLY A 182 1.43 5.30 -5.12
CA GLY A 182 0.20 4.93 -4.42
C GLY A 182 0.26 3.47 -4.00
N ILE A 183 0.47 2.59 -4.99
CA ILE A 183 0.75 1.17 -4.77
C ILE A 183 2.02 0.79 -5.54
N TRP A 184 3.00 0.31 -4.79
CA TRP A 184 4.18 -0.34 -5.33
C TRP A 184 4.07 -1.84 -5.08
N TYR A 185 3.99 -2.61 -6.15
CA TYR A 185 3.71 -4.04 -6.09
C TYR A 185 4.76 -4.83 -6.86
N VAL A 186 5.73 -5.40 -6.16
CA VAL A 186 6.87 -6.12 -6.74
C VAL A 186 7.03 -7.52 -6.13
N GLY A 187 5.89 -8.15 -5.82
CA GLY A 187 5.82 -9.35 -5.01
C GLY A 187 6.12 -10.66 -5.74
N SER A 188 5.20 -11.61 -5.63
CA SER A 188 5.32 -12.93 -6.24
C SER A 188 4.27 -13.15 -7.34
N SER A 189 4.57 -14.06 -8.28
CA SER A 189 3.79 -14.29 -9.51
C SER A 189 2.33 -14.67 -9.33
N ASN A 190 1.97 -15.22 -8.17
CA ASN A 190 0.61 -15.69 -7.89
C ASN A 190 -0.17 -14.72 -6.99
N MET A 191 0.44 -13.59 -6.62
CA MET A 191 -0.24 -12.63 -5.77
C MET A 191 -1.43 -12.00 -6.52
N LYS A 192 -2.49 -11.73 -5.77
CA LYS A 192 -3.72 -11.12 -6.27
C LYS A 192 -4.02 -9.82 -5.55
N PHE A 193 -4.36 -8.79 -6.30
CA PHE A 193 -4.87 -7.53 -5.79
C PHE A 193 -6.25 -7.25 -6.39
N GLU A 194 -7.23 -6.92 -5.54
CA GLU A 194 -8.62 -6.61 -5.92
C GLU A 194 -9.09 -5.34 -5.17
N ALA A 195 -9.69 -4.40 -5.88
CA ALA A 195 -10.33 -3.22 -5.28
C ALA A 195 -11.37 -2.62 -6.24
N ASP A 196 -12.51 -2.17 -5.71
CA ASP A 196 -13.57 -1.43 -6.41
C ASP A 196 -13.64 0.01 -5.91
N ALA A 197 -14.09 0.94 -6.76
CA ALA A 197 -14.19 2.36 -6.42
C ALA A 197 -12.93 2.91 -5.70
N LEU A 198 -11.75 2.45 -6.12
CA LEU A 198 -10.47 2.81 -5.52
C LEU A 198 -10.06 4.20 -6.01
N ALA A 199 -9.79 5.10 -5.08
CA ALA A 199 -9.21 6.40 -5.39
C ALA A 199 -7.72 6.40 -5.06
N ILE A 200 -6.87 6.72 -6.05
CA ILE A 200 -5.45 6.95 -5.84
C ILE A 200 -5.08 8.35 -6.31
N HIS A 201 -4.35 9.09 -5.49
CA HIS A 201 -3.81 10.41 -5.84
C HIS A 201 -2.35 10.55 -5.41
N THR A 202 -1.44 10.58 -6.38
CA THR A 202 -0.02 10.80 -6.13
C THR A 202 0.43 12.18 -6.64
N LYS A 203 1.27 12.88 -5.86
CA LYS A 203 1.76 14.23 -6.19
C LYS A 203 3.26 14.33 -6.43
N GLY A 204 4.01 13.30 -6.03
CA GLY A 204 5.46 13.27 -6.10
C GLY A 204 6.02 13.06 -7.50
N SER A 205 7.26 13.51 -7.71
CA SER A 205 7.99 13.18 -8.94
C SER A 205 8.26 11.67 -8.98
N ARG A 206 8.16 11.04 -10.15
CA ARG A 206 8.28 9.57 -10.33
C ARG A 206 7.29 8.73 -9.51
N ALA A 207 6.31 9.34 -8.83
CA ALA A 207 5.30 8.62 -8.06
C ALA A 207 4.12 8.18 -8.95
N ASN A 208 4.24 7.02 -9.58
CA ASN A 208 3.12 6.42 -10.32
C ASN A 208 1.95 6.12 -9.38
N ALA A 209 0.71 6.20 -9.87
CA ALA A 209 -0.44 5.77 -9.08
C ALA A 209 -0.33 4.28 -8.74
N LEU A 210 -0.01 3.46 -9.75
CA LEU A 210 0.26 2.04 -9.63
C LEU A 210 1.58 1.68 -10.33
N GLU A 211 2.43 0.93 -9.65
CA GLU A 211 3.58 0.25 -10.24
C GLU A 211 3.55 -1.24 -9.91
N ILE A 212 3.44 -2.07 -10.95
CA ILE A 212 3.17 -3.50 -10.84
C ILE A 212 4.28 -4.29 -11.54
N GLY A 213 4.96 -5.10 -10.75
CA GLY A 213 6.11 -5.94 -11.08
C GLY A 213 5.75 -7.36 -11.50
N THR A 214 4.64 -7.88 -11.00
CA THR A 214 4.24 -9.29 -11.15
C THR A 214 2.80 -9.54 -10.69
N GLY A 215 2.31 -10.77 -10.86
CA GLY A 215 1.01 -11.24 -10.37
C GLY A 215 -0.18 -10.61 -11.09
N THR A 216 -1.35 -10.67 -10.45
CA THR A 216 -2.60 -10.18 -11.04
C THR A 216 -3.18 -9.06 -10.20
N MET A 217 -3.41 -7.90 -10.81
CA MET A 217 -4.09 -6.77 -10.20
C MET A 217 -5.39 -6.49 -10.95
N THR A 218 -6.50 -6.39 -10.22
CA THR A 218 -7.79 -5.99 -10.76
C THR A 218 -8.26 -4.74 -10.03
N ILE A 219 -8.36 -3.65 -10.78
CA ILE A 219 -9.03 -2.42 -10.37
C ILE A 219 -10.41 -2.47 -11.01
N GLY A 220 -11.41 -2.60 -10.17
CA GLY A 220 -12.80 -2.65 -10.57
C GLY A 220 -13.45 -1.28 -10.64
N GLY A 221 -14.75 -1.29 -10.89
CA GLY A 221 -15.45 -0.13 -11.42
C GLY A 221 -15.59 1.05 -10.46
N GLY A 222 -15.72 2.25 -11.03
CA GLY A 222 -15.85 3.50 -10.27
C GLY A 222 -14.52 4.05 -9.73
N SER A 223 -13.41 3.44 -10.09
CA SER A 223 -12.08 3.82 -9.59
C SER A 223 -11.54 5.08 -10.28
N THR A 224 -10.63 5.78 -9.60
CA THR A 224 -9.96 6.98 -10.12
C THR A 224 -8.47 6.93 -9.77
N LEU A 225 -7.61 7.04 -10.79
CA LEU A 225 -6.16 7.04 -10.65
C LEU A 225 -5.60 8.39 -11.12
N ILE A 226 -5.04 9.16 -10.20
CA ILE A 226 -4.46 10.47 -10.48
C ILE A 226 -2.98 10.47 -10.11
N SER A 227 -2.12 10.86 -11.05
CA SER A 227 -0.71 11.16 -10.79
C SER A 227 -0.35 12.52 -11.37
N GLU A 228 -0.05 13.49 -10.50
CA GLU A 228 0.18 14.88 -10.94
C GLU A 228 1.50 15.06 -11.68
N LYS A 229 2.48 14.18 -11.44
CA LYS A 229 3.86 14.33 -11.96
C LYS A 229 4.48 13.06 -12.56
N ALA A 230 3.75 11.96 -12.61
CA ALA A 230 4.24 10.69 -13.14
C ALA A 230 3.14 9.96 -13.94
N GLY A 231 3.19 8.63 -13.96
CA GLY A 231 2.26 7.77 -14.69
C GLY A 231 1.08 7.26 -13.86
N GLY A 232 0.09 6.72 -14.56
CA GLY A 232 -1.08 6.09 -13.95
C GLY A 232 -0.76 4.65 -13.58
N VAL A 233 -0.69 3.80 -14.60
CA VAL A 233 -0.37 2.38 -14.45
C VAL A 233 0.95 2.08 -15.13
N MET A 234 1.94 1.64 -14.36
CA MET A 234 3.21 1.12 -14.86
C MET A 234 3.26 -0.38 -14.58
N ALA A 235 3.02 -1.20 -15.61
CA ALA A 235 3.18 -2.64 -15.55
C ALA A 235 4.50 -3.02 -16.22
N SER A 236 5.44 -3.57 -15.45
CA SER A 236 6.77 -3.91 -15.93
C SER A 236 7.31 -5.07 -15.13
N ARG A 237 7.80 -6.11 -15.80
CA ARG A 237 8.39 -7.25 -15.11
C ARG A 237 9.65 -6.81 -14.37
N LEU A 238 9.79 -7.21 -13.10
CA LEU A 238 11.02 -6.99 -12.36
C LEU A 238 12.23 -7.60 -13.08
N SER A 239 13.35 -6.86 -13.08
CA SER A 239 14.62 -7.37 -13.60
C SER A 239 14.99 -8.69 -12.91
N GLY A 240 15.32 -9.71 -13.70
CA GLY A 240 15.62 -11.06 -13.20
C GLY A 240 14.41 -11.93 -12.80
N SER A 241 13.19 -11.41 -12.88
CA SER A 241 11.97 -12.21 -12.76
C SER A 241 11.56 -12.76 -14.13
N ASN A 242 11.02 -13.98 -14.16
CA ASN A 242 10.34 -14.54 -15.35
C ASN A 242 8.83 -14.27 -15.33
N ASN A 243 8.30 -13.68 -14.26
CA ASN A 243 6.86 -13.56 -14.02
C ASN A 243 6.39 -12.14 -14.34
N ALA A 244 5.81 -11.97 -15.52
CA ALA A 244 5.21 -10.71 -15.95
C ALA A 244 3.84 -10.49 -15.29
N PRO A 245 3.45 -9.23 -15.01
CA PRO A 245 2.15 -8.91 -14.43
C PRO A 245 1.01 -8.97 -15.44
N THR A 246 -0.19 -9.26 -14.95
CA THR A 246 -1.46 -9.02 -15.64
C THR A 246 -2.26 -7.99 -14.85
N VAL A 247 -2.62 -6.88 -15.47
CA VAL A 247 -3.37 -5.79 -14.83
C VAL A 247 -4.70 -5.59 -15.56
N ASN A 248 -5.80 -5.68 -14.83
CA ASN A 248 -7.15 -5.45 -15.35
C ASN A 248 -7.68 -4.15 -14.74
N ILE A 249 -8.02 -3.17 -15.59
CA ILE A 249 -8.58 -1.89 -15.19
C ILE A 249 -9.97 -1.76 -15.81
N ASN A 250 -11.00 -1.63 -14.97
CA ASN A 250 -12.40 -1.62 -15.38
C ASN A 250 -13.11 -0.35 -14.88
N ASP A 251 -13.91 0.29 -15.73
CA ASP A 251 -14.73 1.48 -15.42
C ASP A 251 -13.98 2.54 -14.59
N THR A 252 -12.77 2.88 -15.03
CA THR A 252 -11.80 3.69 -14.28
C THR A 252 -11.45 4.97 -15.02
N LYS A 253 -11.31 6.07 -14.27
CA LYS A 253 -10.77 7.34 -14.77
C LYS A 253 -9.29 7.44 -14.45
N ILE A 254 -8.47 7.76 -15.44
CA ILE A 254 -7.02 7.93 -15.28
C ILE A 254 -6.63 9.35 -15.71
N THR A 255 -5.99 10.12 -14.84
CA THR A 255 -5.45 11.46 -15.17
C THR A 255 -4.01 11.60 -14.73
N THR A 256 -3.10 11.79 -15.68
CA THR A 256 -1.65 11.71 -15.41
C THR A 256 -0.86 12.78 -16.13
N LEU A 257 0.39 12.99 -15.72
CA LEU A 257 1.33 13.85 -16.44
C LEU A 257 2.10 13.08 -17.51
N SER A 258 2.62 11.90 -17.20
CA SER A 258 3.54 11.15 -18.08
C SER A 258 2.79 10.21 -19.04
N HIS A 259 2.47 9.01 -18.57
CA HIS A 259 1.73 7.99 -19.31
C HIS A 259 0.44 7.67 -18.57
N ALA A 260 -0.61 7.32 -19.28
CA ALA A 260 -1.81 6.76 -18.64
C ALA A 260 -1.52 5.31 -18.23
N VAL A 261 -1.00 4.52 -19.18
CA VAL A 261 -0.73 3.10 -19.02
C VAL A 261 0.56 2.74 -19.76
N SER A 262 1.44 1.98 -19.11
CA SER A 262 2.60 1.34 -19.74
C SER A 262 2.59 -0.16 -19.46
N ALA A 263 2.88 -0.95 -20.50
CA ALA A 263 3.05 -2.40 -20.44
C ALA A 263 4.43 -2.74 -21.01
N GLN A 264 5.33 -3.23 -20.17
CA GLN A 264 6.72 -3.45 -20.57
C GLN A 264 7.09 -4.92 -20.57
N GLN A 265 7.90 -5.32 -21.56
CA GLN A 265 8.46 -6.66 -21.73
C GLN A 265 7.45 -7.78 -22.02
N THR A 266 7.98 -8.84 -22.62
CA THR A 266 7.21 -10.01 -23.07
C THR A 266 6.41 -10.63 -21.92
N GLY A 267 5.13 -10.83 -22.16
CA GLY A 267 4.19 -11.46 -21.23
C GLY A 267 3.50 -10.48 -20.28
N THR A 268 3.89 -9.21 -20.24
CA THR A 268 3.15 -8.19 -19.50
C THR A 268 1.87 -7.84 -20.25
N VAL A 269 0.74 -7.92 -19.56
CA VAL A 269 -0.58 -7.64 -20.14
C VAL A 269 -1.31 -6.62 -19.30
N VAL A 270 -1.81 -5.56 -19.94
CA VAL A 270 -2.76 -4.63 -19.33
C VAL A 270 -4.06 -4.64 -20.13
N ASN A 271 -5.16 -4.97 -19.48
CA ASN A 271 -6.51 -4.97 -20.04
C ASN A 271 -7.27 -3.75 -19.53
N LEU A 272 -7.77 -2.93 -20.45
CA LEU A 272 -8.55 -1.73 -20.18
C LEU A 272 -9.98 -1.95 -20.69
N ASN A 273 -10.95 -1.88 -19.79
CA ASN A 273 -12.37 -2.03 -20.11
C ASN A 273 -13.13 -0.82 -19.62
N ASN A 274 -13.73 -0.04 -20.53
CA ASN A 274 -14.46 1.18 -20.19
C ASN A 274 -13.60 2.20 -19.40
N VAL A 275 -12.40 2.49 -19.90
CA VAL A 275 -11.45 3.41 -19.25
C VAL A 275 -11.49 4.79 -19.92
N ASP A 276 -11.54 5.85 -19.12
CA ASP A 276 -11.38 7.21 -19.59
C ASP A 276 -10.02 7.75 -19.14
N ALA A 277 -9.08 7.86 -20.08
CA ALA A 277 -7.71 8.29 -19.82
C ALA A 277 -7.41 9.70 -20.33
N LYS A 278 -6.71 10.50 -19.52
CA LYS A 278 -6.24 11.84 -19.86
C LYS A 278 -4.78 12.02 -19.48
N VAL A 279 -3.95 12.35 -20.46
CA VAL A 279 -2.53 12.67 -20.26
C VAL A 279 -2.29 14.15 -20.52
N LEU A 280 -1.76 14.83 -19.50
CA LEU A 280 -1.59 16.28 -19.47
C LEU A 280 -0.20 16.75 -19.91
N GLY A 281 0.82 15.89 -19.81
CA GLY A 281 2.17 16.23 -20.22
C GLY A 281 2.36 16.20 -21.73
N THR A 282 3.42 16.87 -22.18
CA THR A 282 3.81 17.00 -23.60
C THR A 282 5.03 16.14 -23.90
N GLY A 283 5.14 15.61 -25.12
CA GLY A 283 6.26 14.77 -25.53
C GLY A 283 6.30 13.41 -24.82
N THR A 284 5.14 12.92 -24.38
CA THR A 284 5.00 11.67 -23.65
C THR A 284 4.37 10.57 -24.50
N TYR A 285 4.34 9.35 -23.95
CA TYR A 285 3.63 8.20 -24.50
C TYR A 285 2.42 7.92 -23.62
N ALA A 286 1.21 8.08 -24.15
CA ALA A 286 0.03 7.95 -23.32
C ALA A 286 -0.31 6.48 -23.02
N PHE A 287 -0.50 5.66 -24.05
CA PHE A 287 -0.40 4.20 -23.96
C PHE A 287 0.94 3.75 -24.53
N TRP A 288 1.70 3.02 -23.72
CA TRP A 288 3.08 2.67 -24.04
C TRP A 288 3.35 1.19 -23.81
N ALA A 289 3.19 0.42 -24.87
CA ALA A 289 3.63 -0.97 -24.95
C ALA A 289 5.06 -1.01 -25.49
N VAL A 290 5.94 -1.85 -24.92
CA VAL A 290 7.30 -2.06 -25.42
C VAL A 290 7.77 -3.49 -25.19
N THR A 291 8.62 -3.97 -26.11
CA THR A 291 9.28 -5.28 -26.00
C THR A 291 8.26 -6.41 -25.82
N ASP A 292 7.26 -6.48 -26.71
CA ASP A 292 6.16 -7.45 -26.69
C ASP A 292 5.23 -7.37 -25.46
N GLY A 293 5.22 -6.23 -24.76
CA GLY A 293 4.16 -5.92 -23.79
C GLY A 293 2.83 -5.69 -24.52
N VAL A 294 1.71 -6.01 -23.87
CA VAL A 294 0.38 -5.94 -24.51
C VAL A 294 -0.54 -5.01 -23.74
N ILE A 295 -1.17 -4.07 -24.44
CA ILE A 295 -2.29 -3.27 -23.94
C ILE A 295 -3.54 -3.61 -24.76
N ASN A 296 -4.52 -4.27 -24.14
CA ASN A 296 -5.81 -4.54 -24.74
C ASN A 296 -6.80 -3.48 -24.27
N ALA A 297 -7.44 -2.76 -25.20
CA ALA A 297 -8.36 -1.68 -24.87
C ALA A 297 -9.74 -1.90 -25.50
N THR A 298 -10.78 -2.00 -24.67
CA THR A 298 -12.18 -2.12 -25.07
C THR A 298 -12.97 -0.95 -24.49
N ASN A 299 -13.77 -0.27 -25.33
CA ASN A 299 -14.57 0.90 -24.94
C ASN A 299 -13.78 1.96 -24.16
N THR A 300 -12.51 2.19 -24.55
CA THR A 300 -11.59 3.06 -23.81
C THR A 300 -11.38 4.36 -24.59
N SER A 301 -11.47 5.49 -23.89
CA SER A 301 -11.18 6.81 -24.44
C SER A 301 -9.80 7.29 -23.96
N LEU A 302 -9.07 7.97 -24.84
CA LEU A 302 -7.78 8.57 -24.50
C LEU A 302 -7.67 9.98 -25.08
N VAL A 303 -7.35 10.93 -24.21
CA VAL A 303 -7.01 12.30 -24.59
C VAL A 303 -5.56 12.60 -24.22
N SER A 304 -4.72 12.85 -25.22
CA SER A 304 -3.32 13.25 -25.05
C SER A 304 -3.03 14.52 -25.85
N LYS A 305 -2.27 15.47 -25.27
CA LYS A 305 -1.92 16.74 -25.94
C LYS A 305 -0.44 16.79 -26.28
N ASN A 306 -0.11 16.95 -27.57
CA ASN A 306 1.27 17.04 -28.08
C ASN A 306 2.15 15.86 -27.62
N SER A 307 1.55 14.66 -27.59
CA SER A 307 2.14 13.41 -27.14
C SER A 307 1.71 12.31 -28.10
N TYR A 308 2.48 11.22 -28.16
CA TYR A 308 2.05 10.04 -28.91
C TYR A 308 0.92 9.37 -28.14
N ALA A 309 -0.24 9.22 -28.79
CA ALA A 309 -1.39 8.57 -28.18
C ALA A 309 -1.08 7.10 -27.86
N MET A 310 -0.46 6.38 -28.80
CA MET A 310 -0.10 4.98 -28.66
C MET A 310 1.27 4.72 -29.29
N VAL A 311 2.09 3.93 -28.60
CA VAL A 311 3.34 3.37 -29.11
C VAL A 311 3.39 1.89 -28.72
N ASP A 312 3.81 1.08 -29.67
CA ASP A 312 4.02 -0.37 -29.59
C ASP A 312 5.41 -0.69 -30.18
#